data_AF-A0A6C0BI18-F1
#
_entry.id   AF-A0A6C0BI18-F1
#
_cell.length_a   1.000
_cell.length_b   1.000
_cell.length_c   1.000
_cell.angle_alpha   90.00
_cell.angle_beta   90.00
_cell.angle_gamma   90.00
#
_symmetry.space_group_name_H-M   'P 1'
#
loop_
_entity.id
_entity.type
_entity.pdbx_description
1 polymer ?
#
loop_
_entity_poly.entity_id
_entity_poly.type
_entity_poly.pdbx_seq_one_letter_code
_entity_poly.pdbx_strand_id
1 'polypeptide(L)'
;MSATVKYALGIDLGTTYSAVGVWQNDRVEIIANEHGNRTTPSYVAFTETERLIGDAAKNQASQNPKNTVFDAKRLIGRKLEDAAVQQDIPNWPFTVRSGLGGKTCVEVDAKGERKTFLPEEISAMVLSKMRQTAEAYLGQEVRDAVITVPAYFNDSQRQATKDAGVIAGLNVLRIINEPTAAALAYGLDKKTAGEQHVVIFDFGGIETY
;
A
#
# COMPACT_ATOMS: atom_id res chain seq x y z
N MET A 1 27.34 -23.32 8.93
CA MET A 1 26.25 -22.33 9.06
C MET A 1 25.71 -22.08 7.66
N SER A 2 24.45 -22.42 7.39
CA SER A 2 23.82 -22.08 6.11
C SER A 2 23.78 -20.56 5.99
N ALA A 3 24.18 -20.00 4.86
CA ALA A 3 24.01 -18.57 4.60
C ALA A 3 22.51 -18.26 4.64
N THR A 4 22.09 -17.32 5.49
CA THR A 4 20.71 -16.84 5.51
C THR A 4 20.45 -16.12 4.19
N VAL A 5 19.55 -16.67 3.37
CA VAL A 5 19.15 -16.03 2.11
C VAL A 5 18.45 -14.72 2.46
N LYS A 6 19.02 -13.60 2.02
CA LYS A 6 18.40 -12.28 2.16
C LYS A 6 17.42 -12.06 1.02
N TYR A 7 16.16 -11.80 1.37
CA TYR A 7 15.12 -11.44 0.41
C TYR A 7 14.85 -9.94 0.46
N ALA A 8 14.40 -9.40 -0.67
CA ALA A 8 13.76 -8.10 -0.75
C ALA A 8 12.36 -8.28 -1.33
N LEU A 9 11.38 -7.58 -0.77
CA LEU A 9 10.00 -7.62 -1.20
C LEU A 9 9.75 -6.59 -2.31
N GLY A 10 9.02 -6.97 -3.35
CA GLY A 10 8.35 -6.03 -4.24
C GLY A 10 6.92 -5.84 -3.76
N ILE A 11 6.55 -4.64 -3.35
CA ILE A 11 5.21 -4.35 -2.85
C ILE A 11 4.53 -3.36 -3.78
N ASP A 12 3.39 -3.80 -4.33
CA ASP A 12 2.44 -2.92 -4.97
C ASP A 12 1.46 -2.39 -3.93
N LEU A 13 1.64 -1.13 -3.52
CA LEU A 13 0.74 -0.47 -2.57
C LEU A 13 -0.37 0.22 -3.37
N GLY A 14 -1.36 -0.53 -3.83
CA GLY A 14 -2.45 0.02 -4.64
C GLY A 14 -3.55 0.68 -3.80
N THR A 15 -4.35 1.51 -4.47
CA THR A 15 -5.43 2.31 -3.84
C THR A 15 -6.53 1.42 -3.26
N THR A 16 -6.95 0.39 -4.01
CA THR A 16 -8.02 -0.53 -3.59
C THR A 16 -7.48 -1.87 -3.08
N TYR A 17 -6.41 -2.38 -3.70
CA TYR A 17 -5.76 -3.63 -3.33
C TYR A 17 -4.26 -3.44 -3.36
N SER A 18 -3.57 -4.18 -2.50
CA SER A 18 -2.11 -4.29 -2.49
C SER A 18 -1.68 -5.71 -2.81
N ALA A 19 -0.49 -5.85 -3.38
CA ALA A 19 0.13 -7.13 -3.67
C ALA A 19 1.57 -7.15 -3.18
N VAL A 20 2.07 -8.34 -2.85
CA VAL A 20 3.46 -8.55 -2.47
C VAL A 20 4.05 -9.71 -3.24
N GLY A 21 5.25 -9.51 -3.76
CA GLY A 21 6.01 -10.52 -4.48
C GLY A 21 7.46 -10.58 -4.02
N VAL A 22 8.10 -11.68 -4.38
CA VAL A 22 9.52 -11.94 -4.09
C VAL A 22 10.18 -12.56 -5.32
N TRP A 23 11.45 -12.22 -5.56
CA TRP A 23 12.27 -12.94 -6.54
C TRP A 23 12.95 -14.13 -5.87
N GLN A 24 12.64 -15.35 -6.31
CA GLN A 24 13.25 -16.57 -5.81
C GLN A 24 13.29 -17.63 -6.92
N ASN A 25 14.33 -18.47 -6.93
CA ASN A 25 14.49 -19.55 -7.91
C ASN A 25 14.37 -19.05 -9.37
N ASP A 26 15.01 -17.91 -9.65
CA ASP A 26 15.04 -17.23 -10.95
C ASP A 26 13.66 -16.88 -11.53
N ARG A 27 12.67 -16.63 -10.67
CA ARG A 27 11.36 -16.14 -11.07
C ARG A 27 10.76 -15.19 -10.02
N VAL A 28 9.78 -14.40 -10.46
CA VAL A 28 8.89 -13.65 -9.57
C VAL A 28 7.81 -14.59 -9.04
N GLU A 29 7.65 -14.61 -7.72
CA GLU A 29 6.53 -15.28 -7.06
C GLU A 29 5.64 -14.24 -6.39
N ILE A 30 4.36 -14.20 -6.76
CA ILE A 30 3.33 -13.38 -6.09
C ILE A 30 2.75 -14.20 -4.94
N ILE A 31 2.86 -13.64 -3.74
CA ILE A 31 2.55 -14.36 -2.50
C ILE A 31 1.06 -14.24 -2.21
N ALA A 32 0.41 -15.37 -1.95
CA ALA A 32 -0.97 -15.41 -1.53
C ALA A 32 -1.10 -15.09 -0.03
N ASN A 33 -2.16 -14.37 0.35
CA ASN A 33 -2.50 -14.10 1.75
C ASN A 33 -3.12 -15.34 2.43
N GLU A 34 -3.49 -15.23 3.70
CA GLU A 34 -4.06 -16.33 4.49
C GLU A 34 -5.39 -16.90 3.94
N HIS A 35 -6.04 -16.18 3.03
CA HIS A 35 -7.25 -16.60 2.34
C HIS A 35 -6.99 -17.20 0.95
N GLY A 36 -5.72 -17.31 0.54
CA GLY A 36 -5.31 -17.79 -0.78
C GLY A 36 -5.37 -16.73 -1.89
N ASN A 37 -5.67 -15.47 -1.56
CA ASN A 37 -5.75 -14.38 -2.55
C ASN A 37 -4.36 -13.78 -2.82
N ARG A 38 -4.03 -13.54 -4.09
CA ARG A 38 -2.75 -12.90 -4.50
C ARG A 38 -2.76 -11.38 -4.37
N THR A 39 -3.90 -10.80 -4.04
CA THR A 39 -4.06 -9.39 -3.72
C THR A 39 -4.84 -9.28 -2.41
N THR A 40 -4.56 -8.25 -1.63
CA THR A 40 -5.21 -8.00 -0.34
C THR A 40 -5.85 -6.61 -0.38
N PRO A 41 -7.12 -6.44 0.02
CA PRO A 41 -7.73 -5.12 0.06
C PRO A 41 -6.92 -4.10 0.88
N SER A 42 -6.76 -2.88 0.37
CA SER A 42 -6.10 -1.77 1.07
C SER A 42 -7.05 -1.13 2.10
N TYR A 43 -7.56 -1.94 3.01
CA TYR A 43 -8.57 -1.58 4.01
C TYR A 43 -8.00 -1.77 5.42
N VAL A 44 -8.30 -0.82 6.30
CA VAL A 44 -7.98 -0.89 7.73
C VAL A 44 -9.24 -0.55 8.52
N ALA A 45 -9.70 -1.47 9.36
CA ALA A 45 -10.84 -1.23 10.23
C ALA A 45 -10.42 -1.21 11.70
N PHE A 46 -11.00 -0.28 12.45
CA PHE A 46 -10.80 -0.15 13.89
C PHE A 46 -12.08 -0.56 14.61
N THR A 47 -11.92 -1.40 15.63
CA THR A 47 -13.02 -1.90 16.47
C THR A 47 -12.72 -1.61 17.94
N GLU A 48 -13.62 -2.00 18.83
CA GLU A 48 -13.43 -1.87 20.27
C GLU A 48 -12.31 -2.78 20.81
N THR A 49 -12.04 -3.90 20.16
CA THR A 49 -11.10 -4.91 20.64
C THR A 49 -9.80 -4.90 19.86
N GLU A 50 -9.90 -4.77 18.53
CA GLU A 50 -8.80 -5.02 17.62
C GLU A 50 -8.80 -4.12 16.38
N ARG A 51 -7.73 -4.25 15.60
CA ARG A 51 -7.58 -3.64 14.30
C ARG A 51 -7.55 -4.74 13.24
N LEU A 52 -8.44 -4.65 12.27
CA LEU A 52 -8.53 -5.56 11.14
C LEU A 52 -7.87 -4.91 9.91
N ILE A 53 -7.23 -5.71 9.07
CA ILE A 53 -6.57 -5.25 7.84
C ILE A 53 -6.89 -6.23 6.72
N GLY A 54 -7.08 -5.75 5.49
CA GLY A 54 -7.31 -6.62 4.33
C GLY A 54 -8.75 -7.10 4.21
N ASP A 55 -8.91 -8.38 3.86
CA ASP A 55 -10.21 -9.01 3.63
C ASP A 55 -11.14 -8.88 4.86
N ALA A 56 -10.61 -9.11 6.07
CA ALA A 56 -11.36 -8.96 7.30
C ALA A 56 -11.91 -7.53 7.49
N ALA A 57 -11.11 -6.50 7.19
CA ALA A 57 -11.54 -5.11 7.28
C ALA A 57 -12.60 -4.78 6.22
N LYS A 58 -12.42 -5.25 4.99
CA LYS A 58 -13.38 -5.03 3.90
C LYS A 58 -14.74 -5.69 4.17
N ASN A 59 -14.75 -6.92 4.68
CA ASN A 59 -15.96 -7.70 4.89
C ASN A 59 -16.93 -7.07 5.89
N GLN A 60 -16.43 -6.32 6.87
CA GLN A 60 -17.24 -5.65 7.89
C GLN A 60 -17.55 -4.17 7.59
N ALA A 61 -17.11 -3.64 6.44
CA ALA A 61 -17.20 -2.21 6.12
C ALA A 61 -18.64 -1.68 6.14
N SER A 62 -19.64 -2.48 5.77
CA SER A 62 -21.05 -2.08 5.79
C SER A 62 -21.63 -1.97 7.22
N GLN A 63 -21.06 -2.69 8.18
CA GLN A 63 -21.50 -2.70 9.58
C GLN A 63 -20.77 -1.65 10.43
N ASN A 64 -19.54 -1.29 10.04
CA ASN A 64 -18.70 -0.33 10.74
C ASN A 64 -18.11 0.73 9.78
N PRO A 65 -18.94 1.47 9.04
CA PRO A 65 -18.47 2.30 7.93
C PRO A 65 -17.59 3.47 8.37
N LYS A 66 -17.86 4.07 9.54
CA LYS A 66 -17.12 5.25 10.04
C LYS A 66 -15.71 4.95 10.52
N ASN A 67 -15.44 3.69 10.91
CA ASN A 67 -14.13 3.27 11.43
C ASN A 67 -13.41 2.30 10.48
N THR A 68 -13.87 2.21 9.23
CA THR A 68 -13.24 1.41 8.18
C THR A 68 -12.66 2.34 7.12
N VAL A 69 -11.34 2.48 7.15
CA VAL A 69 -10.59 3.37 6.27
C VAL A 69 -10.13 2.60 5.03
N PHE A 70 -10.40 3.18 3.86
CA PHE A 70 -9.93 2.75 2.55
C PHE A 70 -9.50 4.00 1.76
N ASP A 71 -8.91 3.82 0.57
CA ASP A 71 -8.42 4.92 -0.28
C ASP A 71 -7.40 5.86 0.39
N ALA A 72 -6.68 5.38 1.43
CA ALA A 72 -5.67 6.18 2.13
C ALA A 72 -4.59 6.73 1.16
N LYS A 73 -4.33 6.02 0.06
CA LYS A 73 -3.41 6.45 -1.00
C LYS A 73 -3.85 7.73 -1.72
N ARG A 74 -5.16 8.05 -1.75
CA ARG A 74 -5.66 9.31 -2.32
C ARG A 74 -5.34 10.50 -1.41
N LEU A 75 -5.19 10.26 -0.11
CA LEU A 75 -4.89 11.27 0.91
C LEU A 75 -3.38 11.45 1.17
N ILE A 76 -2.56 10.44 0.87
CA ILE A 76 -1.15 10.41 1.24
C ILE A 76 -0.37 11.58 0.63
N GLY A 77 0.40 12.29 1.46
CA GLY A 77 1.20 13.44 1.05
C GLY A 77 0.41 14.69 0.62
N ARG A 78 -0.93 14.70 0.78
CA ARG A 78 -1.81 15.82 0.43
C ARG A 78 -2.24 16.64 1.64
N LYS A 79 -2.56 17.90 1.40
CA LYS A 79 -3.17 18.78 2.40
C LYS A 79 -4.68 18.69 2.34
N LEU A 80 -5.35 19.03 3.45
CA LEU A 80 -6.81 19.00 3.47
C LEU A 80 -7.40 19.96 2.42
N GLU A 81 -6.77 21.12 2.20
CA GLU A 81 -7.21 22.16 1.26
C GLU A 81 -7.04 21.80 -0.22
N ASP A 82 -6.35 20.69 -0.56
CA ASP A 82 -6.21 20.27 -1.95
C ASP A 82 -7.58 19.99 -2.57
N ALA A 83 -7.84 20.55 -3.76
CA ALA A 83 -9.13 20.42 -4.45
C ALA A 83 -9.52 18.96 -4.67
N ALA A 84 -8.57 18.08 -4.98
CA ALA A 84 -8.80 16.65 -5.13
C ALA A 84 -9.27 16.00 -3.81
N VAL A 85 -8.69 16.38 -2.67
CA VAL A 85 -9.10 15.88 -1.35
C VAL A 85 -10.51 16.38 -1.03
N GLN A 86 -10.80 17.66 -1.25
CA GLN A 86 -12.12 18.23 -1.02
C GLN A 86 -13.22 17.58 -1.88
N GLN A 87 -12.89 17.19 -3.12
CA GLN A 87 -13.81 16.46 -4.00
C GLN A 87 -14.08 15.02 -3.54
N ASP A 88 -13.09 14.38 -2.91
CA ASP A 88 -13.21 12.99 -2.47
C ASP A 88 -13.90 12.84 -1.11
N ILE A 89 -13.76 13.82 -0.19
CA ILE A 89 -14.34 13.77 1.17
C ILE A 89 -15.82 13.35 1.21
N PRO A 90 -16.72 13.89 0.36
CA PRO A 90 -18.13 13.50 0.39
C PRO A 90 -18.39 12.01 0.08
N ASN A 91 -17.43 11.31 -0.53
CA ASN A 91 -17.56 9.92 -0.93
C ASN A 91 -17.06 8.94 0.15
N TRP A 92 -16.46 9.44 1.23
CA TRP A 92 -15.97 8.60 2.32
C TRP A 92 -16.91 8.61 3.53
N PRO A 93 -17.17 7.43 4.14
CA PRO A 93 -18.00 7.34 5.34
C PRO A 93 -17.26 7.69 6.64
N PHE A 94 -15.93 7.78 6.59
CA PHE A 94 -15.06 8.11 7.72
C PHE A 94 -14.70 9.60 7.72
N THR A 95 -14.33 10.12 8.89
CA THR A 95 -14.03 11.55 9.06
C THR A 95 -12.61 11.86 8.58
N VAL A 96 -12.49 12.84 7.68
CA VAL A 96 -11.22 13.42 7.27
C VAL A 96 -11.11 14.84 7.83
N ARG A 97 -9.98 15.16 8.45
CA ARG A 97 -9.76 16.45 9.12
C ARG A 97 -8.35 16.98 8.92
N SER A 98 -8.17 18.26 9.24
CA SER A 98 -6.86 18.91 9.22
C SER A 98 -6.10 18.55 10.50
N GLY A 99 -4.89 18.06 10.33
CA GLY A 99 -3.92 17.79 11.38
C GLY A 99 -2.87 18.91 11.51
N LEU A 100 -1.78 18.59 12.19
CA LEU A 100 -0.67 19.53 12.37
C LEU A 100 -0.10 19.97 11.02
N GLY A 101 0.08 21.28 10.84
CA GLY A 101 0.64 21.84 9.61
C GLY A 101 -0.26 21.71 8.37
N GLY A 102 -1.56 21.47 8.53
CA GLY A 102 -2.52 21.35 7.42
C GLY A 102 -2.50 19.99 6.72
N LYS A 103 -1.74 19.02 7.24
CA LYS A 103 -1.75 17.64 6.74
C LYS A 103 -3.14 17.04 6.88
N THR A 104 -3.53 16.23 5.92
CA THR A 104 -4.78 15.47 6.02
C THR A 104 -4.63 14.35 7.05
N CYS A 105 -5.65 14.14 7.88
CA CYS A 105 -5.73 13.01 8.80
C CYS A 105 -7.11 12.35 8.73
N VAL A 106 -7.16 11.06 9.07
CA VAL A 106 -8.41 10.32 9.29
C VAL A 106 -8.68 10.20 10.78
N GLU A 107 -9.94 10.39 11.18
CA GLU A 107 -10.39 10.22 12.57
C GLU A 107 -11.32 9.01 12.66
N VAL A 108 -11.03 8.13 13.62
CA VAL A 108 -11.75 6.87 13.87
C VAL A 108 -11.90 6.64 15.37
N ASP A 109 -12.91 5.87 15.78
CA ASP A 109 -13.01 5.33 17.13
C ASP A 109 -12.30 3.97 17.17
N ALA A 110 -11.20 3.90 17.92
CA ALA A 110 -10.36 2.71 18.06
C ALA A 110 -10.23 2.36 19.54
N LYS A 111 -10.73 1.17 19.92
CA LYS A 111 -10.78 0.71 21.32
C LYS A 111 -11.52 1.66 22.26
N GLY A 112 -12.65 2.20 21.80
CA GLY A 112 -13.48 3.13 22.56
C GLY A 112 -12.90 4.55 22.69
N GLU A 113 -11.74 4.82 22.07
CA GLU A 113 -11.09 6.12 22.07
C GLU A 113 -11.07 6.71 20.66
N ARG A 114 -11.36 8.00 20.56
CA ARG A 114 -11.20 8.75 19.31
C ARG A 114 -9.71 8.92 19.01
N LYS A 115 -9.27 8.42 17.86
CA LYS A 115 -7.88 8.50 17.39
C LYS A 115 -7.81 9.13 16.01
N THR A 116 -6.71 9.82 15.79
CA THR A 116 -6.38 10.47 14.52
C THR A 116 -5.15 9.79 13.96
N PHE A 117 -5.22 9.37 12.70
CA PHE A 117 -4.11 8.77 11.98
C PHE A 117 -3.78 9.57 10.72
N LEU A 118 -2.51 9.67 10.42
CA LEU A 118 -2.04 10.15 9.14
C LEU A 118 -2.27 9.07 8.05
N PRO A 119 -2.48 9.47 6.78
CA PRO A 119 -2.59 8.52 5.67
C PRO A 119 -1.37 7.58 5.55
N GLU A 120 -0.17 8.08 5.86
CA GLU A 120 1.05 7.27 5.94
C GLU A 120 0.99 6.18 7.03
N GLU A 121 0.33 6.44 8.16
CA GLU A 121 0.15 5.44 9.22
C GLU A 121 -0.86 4.35 8.81
N ILE A 122 -1.95 4.73 8.14
CA ILE A 122 -2.92 3.77 7.59
C ILE A 122 -2.24 2.90 6.52
N SER A 123 -1.48 3.53 5.62
CA SER A 123 -0.71 2.82 4.59
C SER A 123 0.35 1.90 5.21
N ALA A 124 0.99 2.32 6.31
CA ALA A 124 1.94 1.48 7.04
C ALA A 124 1.31 0.22 7.63
N MET A 125 0.03 0.28 8.05
CA MET A 125 -0.71 -0.90 8.51
C MET A 125 -0.90 -1.91 7.36
N VAL A 126 -1.25 -1.43 6.16
CA VAL A 126 -1.35 -2.26 4.95
C VAL A 126 0.01 -2.86 4.58
N LEU A 127 1.08 -2.05 4.57
CA LEU A 127 2.44 -2.52 4.31
C LEU A 127 2.92 -3.55 5.35
N SER A 128 2.56 -3.37 6.62
CA SER A 128 2.85 -4.34 7.67
C SER A 128 2.17 -5.68 7.40
N LYS A 129 0.92 -5.66 6.90
CA LYS A 129 0.20 -6.87 6.49
C LYS A 129 0.87 -7.54 5.29
N MET A 130 1.37 -6.76 4.32
CA MET A 130 2.13 -7.30 3.18
C MET A 130 3.43 -7.97 3.63
N ARG A 131 4.16 -7.34 4.56
CA ARG A 131 5.37 -7.93 5.16
C ARG A 131 5.05 -9.24 5.87
N GLN A 132 4.06 -9.23 6.77
CA GLN A 132 3.66 -10.42 7.54
C GLN A 132 3.25 -11.59 6.63
N THR A 133 2.56 -11.29 5.53
CA THR A 133 2.18 -12.28 4.52
C THR A 133 3.41 -12.91 3.87
N ALA A 134 4.40 -12.09 3.50
CA ALA A 134 5.65 -12.58 2.95
C ALA A 134 6.50 -13.36 3.96
N GLU A 135 6.55 -12.91 5.21
CA GLU A 135 7.28 -13.59 6.30
C GLU A 135 6.68 -14.97 6.60
N ALA A 136 5.33 -15.08 6.60
CA ALA A 136 4.64 -16.35 6.75
C ALA A 136 4.95 -17.32 5.59
N TYR A 137 5.07 -16.81 4.36
CA TYR A 137 5.44 -17.60 3.18
C TYR A 137 6.91 -18.06 3.21
N LEU A 138 7.83 -17.16 3.54
CA LEU A 138 9.27 -17.39 3.49
C LEU A 138 9.81 -18.10 4.75
N GLY A 139 9.05 -18.12 5.84
CA GLY A 139 9.47 -18.71 7.11
C GLY A 139 10.57 -17.93 7.83
N GLN A 140 10.79 -16.65 7.48
CA GLN A 140 11.78 -15.78 8.11
C GLN A 140 11.38 -14.30 8.01
N GLU A 141 12.01 -13.47 8.85
CA GLU A 141 11.83 -12.01 8.84
C GLU A 141 12.39 -11.37 7.56
N VAL A 142 11.66 -10.43 6.97
CA VAL A 142 12.10 -9.70 5.77
C VAL A 142 11.83 -8.21 5.95
N ARG A 143 12.90 -7.41 5.84
CA ARG A 143 12.80 -5.94 6.03
C ARG A 143 13.03 -5.16 4.75
N ASP A 144 13.84 -5.64 3.83
CA ASP A 144 14.17 -4.91 2.61
C ASP A 144 12.97 -4.93 1.65
N ALA A 145 12.59 -3.76 1.14
CA ALA A 145 11.46 -3.64 0.22
C ALA A 145 11.66 -2.55 -0.83
N VAL A 146 11.08 -2.79 -2.02
CA VAL A 146 10.83 -1.80 -3.07
C VAL A 146 9.31 -1.60 -3.12
N ILE A 147 8.86 -0.35 -3.08
CA ILE A 147 7.43 0.00 -3.06
C ILE A 147 7.09 0.81 -4.31
N THR A 148 5.98 0.50 -4.95
CA THR A 148 5.49 1.21 -6.14
C THR A 148 4.67 2.45 -5.77
N VAL A 149 4.69 3.45 -6.65
CA VAL A 149 3.81 4.63 -6.59
C VAL A 149 3.37 5.05 -8.01
N PRO A 150 2.26 5.79 -8.15
CA PRO A 150 1.85 6.32 -9.44
C PRO A 150 2.91 7.26 -10.01
N ALA A 151 3.08 7.28 -11.34
CA ALA A 151 4.10 8.10 -11.99
C ALA A 151 3.92 9.61 -11.71
N TYR A 152 2.67 10.04 -11.55
CA TYR A 152 2.30 11.43 -11.28
C TYR A 152 2.46 11.85 -9.80
N PHE A 153 2.87 10.94 -8.89
CA PHE A 153 3.14 11.31 -7.50
C PHE A 153 4.30 12.30 -7.41
N ASN A 154 4.05 13.40 -6.71
CA ASN A 154 5.06 14.42 -6.41
C ASN A 154 5.97 13.97 -5.23
N ASP A 155 6.98 14.79 -4.93
CA ASP A 155 7.97 14.50 -3.88
C ASP A 155 7.35 14.29 -2.49
N SER A 156 6.32 15.07 -2.13
CA SER A 156 5.61 14.94 -0.85
C SER A 156 4.93 13.57 -0.73
N GLN A 157 4.24 13.13 -1.78
CA GLN A 157 3.54 11.85 -1.80
C GLN A 157 4.52 10.66 -1.82
N ARG A 158 5.63 10.78 -2.56
CA ARG A 158 6.72 9.79 -2.56
C ARG A 158 7.37 9.66 -1.18
N GLN A 159 7.67 10.79 -0.54
CA GLN A 159 8.24 10.80 0.80
C GLN A 159 7.28 10.20 1.83
N ALA A 160 6.00 10.57 1.81
CA ALA A 160 4.99 10.01 2.71
C ALA A 160 4.79 8.50 2.50
N THR A 161 4.88 8.01 1.26
CA THR A 161 4.85 6.56 0.98
C THR A 161 6.10 5.85 1.53
N LYS A 162 7.27 6.47 1.42
CA LYS A 162 8.50 5.96 2.03
C LYS A 162 8.39 5.93 3.56
N ASP A 163 7.86 6.98 4.16
CA ASP A 163 7.63 7.08 5.60
C ASP A 163 6.67 5.99 6.08
N ALA A 164 5.60 5.69 5.32
CA ALA A 164 4.72 4.56 5.59
C ALA A 164 5.48 3.22 5.64
N GLY A 165 6.43 3.01 4.71
CA GLY A 165 7.31 1.84 4.74
C GLY A 165 8.20 1.78 5.99
N VAL A 166 8.78 2.91 6.39
CA VAL A 166 9.59 2.99 7.62
C VAL A 166 8.75 2.71 8.86
N ILE A 167 7.53 3.27 8.97
CA ILE A 167 6.59 3.02 10.08
C ILE A 167 6.20 1.54 10.13
N ALA A 168 6.06 0.89 8.97
CA ALA A 168 5.81 -0.55 8.87
C ALA A 168 7.01 -1.42 9.27
N GLY A 169 8.17 -0.83 9.55
CA GLY A 169 9.41 -1.55 9.87
C GLY A 169 10.13 -2.11 8.65
N LEU A 170 9.92 -1.52 7.47
CA LEU A 170 10.62 -1.87 6.23
C LEU A 170 11.81 -0.93 6.00
N ASN A 171 12.89 -1.49 5.48
CA ASN A 171 13.96 -0.75 4.83
C ASN A 171 13.58 -0.51 3.37
N VAL A 172 13.07 0.68 3.06
CA VAL A 172 12.64 1.05 1.71
C VAL A 172 13.85 1.35 0.84
N LEU A 173 14.29 0.34 0.07
CA LEU A 173 15.44 0.41 -0.83
C LEU A 173 15.20 1.41 -1.96
N ARG A 174 13.97 1.43 -2.50
CA ARG A 174 13.59 2.33 -3.59
C ARG A 174 12.07 2.50 -3.65
N ILE A 175 11.65 3.70 -4.04
CA ILE A 175 10.31 3.97 -4.56
C ILE A 175 10.39 3.96 -6.09
N ILE A 176 9.60 3.13 -6.76
CA ILE A 176 9.57 3.04 -8.23
C ILE A 176 8.19 3.39 -8.77
N ASN A 177 8.15 3.88 -10.00
CA ASN A 177 6.86 4.15 -10.64
C ASN A 177 6.18 2.83 -11.00
N GLU A 178 4.87 2.73 -10.77
CA GLU A 178 4.03 1.60 -11.19
C GLU A 178 4.22 1.22 -12.67
N PRO A 179 4.13 2.15 -13.64
CA PRO A 179 4.40 1.80 -15.04
C PRO A 179 5.85 1.34 -15.24
N THR A 180 6.83 1.87 -14.52
CA THR A 180 8.20 1.37 -14.63
C THR A 180 8.33 -0.05 -14.10
N ALA A 181 7.65 -0.39 -13.00
CA ALA A 181 7.59 -1.74 -12.46
C ALA A 181 6.96 -2.72 -13.46
N ALA A 182 5.85 -2.32 -14.09
CA ALA A 182 5.19 -3.10 -15.13
C ALA A 182 6.07 -3.30 -16.38
N ALA A 183 6.79 -2.26 -16.82
CA ALA A 183 7.76 -2.35 -17.91
C ALA A 183 8.88 -3.36 -17.61
N LEU A 184 9.43 -3.30 -16.38
CA LEU A 184 10.45 -4.23 -15.93
C LEU A 184 9.90 -5.66 -15.92
N ALA A 185 8.71 -5.88 -15.37
CA ALA A 185 8.06 -7.19 -15.34
C ALA A 185 7.88 -7.76 -16.76
N TYR A 186 7.43 -6.94 -17.71
CA TYR A 186 7.29 -7.33 -19.12
C TYR A 186 8.63 -7.68 -19.80
N GLY A 187 9.70 -6.99 -19.41
CA GLY A 187 11.04 -7.13 -20.01
C GLY A 187 11.87 -8.30 -19.47
N LEU A 188 11.56 -8.85 -18.30
CA LEU A 188 12.39 -9.87 -17.62
C LEU A 188 12.70 -11.10 -18.48
N ASP A 189 11.73 -11.60 -19.24
CA ASP A 189 11.89 -12.80 -20.08
C ASP A 189 12.19 -12.48 -21.55
N LYS A 190 12.35 -11.19 -21.90
CA LYS A 190 12.51 -10.75 -23.29
C LYS A 190 13.97 -10.48 -23.61
N LYS A 191 14.54 -11.30 -24.50
CA LYS A 191 15.80 -11.00 -25.17
C LYS A 191 15.56 -10.01 -26.30
N THR A 192 15.39 -8.74 -25.96
CA THR A 192 15.22 -7.68 -26.98
C THR A 192 16.54 -6.98 -27.26
N ALA A 193 16.85 -6.85 -28.55
CA ALA A 193 18.00 -6.09 -29.04
C ALA A 193 17.48 -4.77 -29.66
N GLY A 194 18.02 -3.64 -29.20
CA GLY A 194 17.66 -2.31 -29.68
C GLY A 194 16.64 -1.57 -28.80
N GLU A 195 16.43 -0.30 -29.12
CA GLU A 195 15.44 0.57 -28.47
C GLU A 195 14.02 0.06 -28.76
N GLN A 196 13.15 0.10 -27.75
CA GLN A 196 11.75 -0.29 -27.88
C GLN A 196 10.85 0.77 -27.23
N HIS A 197 9.76 1.09 -27.91
CA HIS A 197 8.68 1.88 -27.34
C HIS A 197 7.64 0.95 -26.76
N VAL A 198 7.37 1.08 -25.46
CA VAL A 198 6.37 0.30 -24.73
C VAL A 198 5.31 1.25 -24.20
N VAL A 199 4.05 0.97 -24.49
CA VAL A 199 2.90 1.67 -23.89
C VAL A 199 2.37 0.80 -22.76
N ILE A 200 2.22 1.43 -21.60
CA ILE A 200 1.62 0.80 -20.43
C ILE A 200 0.29 1.48 -20.22
N PHE A 201 -0.76 0.66 -20.20
CA PHE A 201 -2.12 1.09 -19.93
C PHE A 201 -2.54 0.41 -18.63
N ASP A 202 -2.68 1.19 -17.56
CA ASP A 202 -3.08 0.68 -16.26
C ASP A 202 -4.52 1.11 -15.97
N PHE A 203 -5.41 0.11 -15.90
CA PHE A 203 -6.82 0.30 -15.60
C PHE A 203 -7.13 -0.35 -14.24
N GLY A 204 -6.76 0.36 -13.19
CA GLY A 204 -6.97 -0.03 -11.81
C GLY A 204 -8.41 0.19 -11.34
N GLY A 205 -8.68 -0.12 -10.07
CA GLY A 205 -10.03 0.00 -9.50
C GLY A 205 -10.57 1.43 -9.46
N ILE A 206 -9.70 2.43 -9.22
CA ILE A 206 -10.07 3.83 -9.02
C ILE A 206 -9.09 4.79 -9.75
N GLU A 207 -8.00 4.27 -10.31
CA GLU A 207 -6.98 5.06 -11.02
C GLU A 207 -6.80 4.52 -12.43
N THR A 208 -6.68 5.43 -13.39
CA THR A 208 -6.39 5.12 -14.81
C THR A 208 -5.25 6.01 -15.28
N TYR A 209 -4.20 5.44 -15.83
CA TYR A 209 -3.10 6.17 -16.46
C TYR A 209 -2.48 5.42 -17.65
#